data_AF-A0A938X1N9-F1
#
_entry.id   AF-A0A938X1N9-F1
#
_cell.length_a   1.000
_cell.length_b   1.000
_cell.length_c   1.000
_cell.angle_alpha   90.00
_cell.angle_beta   90.00
_cell.angle_gamma   90.00
#
_symmetry.space_group_name_H-M   'P 1'
#
loop_
_entity.id
_entity.type
_entity.pdbx_description
1 polymer ?
#
loop_
_entity_poly.entity_id
_entity_poly.type
_entity_poly.pdbx_seq_one_letter_code
_entity_poly.pdbx_strand_id
1 'polypeptide(L)' 'AYLHHLDRCNEILGARLNTIHNLRYYQRLMAGLRQAIVEGKLPQFVDEFYSRTGKPVPPLAVECHNNEGI' A
#
# COMPACT_ATOMS: atom_id res chain seq x y z
N ALA A 1 -17.78 -28.37 23.34
CA ALA A 1 -16.44 -28.62 22.74
C ALA A 1 -16.41 -28.35 21.23
N TYR A 2 -17.37 -28.83 20.44
CA TYR A 2 -17.38 -28.68 18.97
C TYR A 2 -17.54 -27.23 18.46
N LEU A 3 -18.43 -26.43 19.06
CA LEU A 3 -18.67 -25.03 18.66
C LEU A 3 -17.45 -24.13 18.88
N HIS A 4 -16.75 -24.27 20.01
CA HIS A 4 -15.50 -23.53 20.28
C HIS A 4 -14.38 -23.87 19.30
N HIS A 5 -14.36 -25.10 18.77
CA HIS A 5 -13.35 -25.51 17.79
C HIS A 5 -13.62 -24.90 16.41
N LEU A 6 -14.89 -24.77 16.04
CA LEU A 6 -15.31 -24.15 14.78
C LEU A 6 -15.04 -22.64 14.78
N ASP A 7 -15.27 -21.97 15.90
CA ASP A 7 -15.02 -20.55 16.10
C ASP A 7 -13.52 -20.22 15.98
N ARG A 8 -12.66 -20.95 16.71
CA ARG A 8 -11.20 -20.83 16.60
C ARG A 8 -10.67 -21.14 15.20
N CYS A 9 -11.26 -22.11 14.49
CA CYS A 9 -10.91 -22.38 13.09
C CYS A 9 -11.26 -21.21 12.18
N ASN A 10 -12.39 -20.54 12.39
CA ASN A 10 -12.77 -19.34 11.65
C ASN A 10 -11.89 -18.12 12.00
N GLU A 11 -11.43 -17.99 13.24
CA GLU A 11 -10.48 -16.94 13.63
C GLU A 11 -9.10 -17.14 12.97
N ILE A 12 -8.57 -18.37 12.97
CA ILE A 12 -7.28 -18.69 12.34
C ILE A 12 -7.38 -18.57 10.81
N LEU A 13 -8.49 -19.01 10.22
CA LEU A 13 -8.75 -18.86 8.80
C LEU A 13 -8.89 -17.38 8.42
N GLY A 14 -9.57 -16.59 9.25
CA GLY A 14 -9.69 -15.14 9.11
C GLY A 14 -8.33 -14.45 9.13
N ALA A 15 -7.46 -14.78 10.09
CA ALA A 15 -6.10 -14.24 10.16
C ALA A 15 -5.27 -14.60 8.91
N ARG A 16 -5.35 -15.86 8.45
CA ARG A 16 -4.64 -16.33 7.24
C ARG A 16 -5.13 -15.63 5.98
N LEU A 17 -6.44 -15.47 5.81
CA LEU A 17 -7.03 -14.74 4.69
C LEU A 17 -6.60 -13.28 4.70
N ASN A 18 -6.54 -12.65 5.88
CA ASN A 18 -6.08 -11.28 6.02
C ASN A 18 -4.60 -11.13 5.59
N THR A 19 -3.73 -12.06 5.99
CA THR A 19 -2.33 -12.08 5.53
C THR A 19 -2.23 -12.23 4.00
N ILE A 20 -2.98 -13.15 3.41
CA ILE A 20 -2.98 -13.37 1.95
C ILE A 20 -3.51 -12.13 1.23
N HIS A 21 -4.58 -11.52 1.74
CA HIS A 21 -5.16 -10.30 1.19
C HIS A 21 -4.15 -9.15 1.22
N ASN A 22 -3.51 -8.91 2.37
CA ASN A 22 -2.50 -7.87 2.54
C ASN A 22 -1.33 -8.07 1.57
N LEU A 23 -0.79 -9.29 1.50
CA LEU A 23 0.33 -9.59 0.61
C LEU A 23 -0.04 -9.35 -0.86
N ARG A 24 -1.21 -9.83 -1.29
CA ARG A 24 -1.68 -9.66 -2.67
C ARG A 24 -1.95 -8.19 -3.01
N TYR A 25 -2.47 -7.43 -2.05
CA TYR A 25 -2.65 -5.98 -2.18
C TYR A 25 -1.30 -5.29 -2.40
N TYR A 26 -0.31 -5.54 -1.55
CA TYR A 26 1.03 -4.94 -1.69
C TYR A 26 1.74 -5.35 -2.99
N GLN A 27 1.63 -6.62 -3.39
CA GLN A 27 2.21 -7.08 -4.66
C GLN A 27 1.64 -6.31 -5.87
N ARG A 28 0.31 -6.08 -5.89
CA ARG A 28 -0.36 -5.31 -6.94
C ARG A 28 0.02 -3.84 -6.90
N LEU A 29 0.05 -3.24 -5.71
CA LEU A 29 0.44 -1.84 -5.51
C LEU A 29 1.86 -1.59 -6.03
N MET A 30 2.82 -2.43 -5.64
CA MET A 30 4.22 -2.29 -6.04
C MET A 30 4.44 -2.58 -7.53
N ALA A 31 3.64 -3.46 -8.13
CA ALA A 31 3.68 -3.69 -9.57
C ALA A 31 3.22 -2.43 -10.35
N GLY A 32 2.11 -1.81 -9.94
CA GLY A 32 1.64 -0.55 -10.54
C GLY A 32 2.63 0.59 -10.35
N LEU A 33 3.23 0.70 -9.17
CA LEU A 33 4.25 1.71 -8.87
C LEU A 33 5.50 1.55 -9.74
N ARG A 34 6.00 0.31 -9.90
CA ARG A 34 7.13 0.04 -10.81
C ARG A 34 6.82 0.42 -12.26
N GLN A 35 5.61 0.10 -12.74
CA GLN A 35 5.19 0.48 -14.09
C GLN A 35 5.13 2.00 -14.26
N ALA A 36 4.59 2.72 -13.26
CA ALA A 36 4.53 4.17 -13.27
C ALA A 36 5.91 4.83 -13.26
N ILE A 37 6.90 4.23 -12.57
CA ILE A 37 8.30 4.68 -12.62
C ILE A 37 8.88 4.50 -14.02
N VAL A 38 8.70 3.32 -14.64
CA VAL A 38 9.21 3.04 -15.99
C VAL A 38 8.61 3.98 -17.03
N GLU A 39 7.33 4.33 -16.89
CA GLU A 39 6.63 5.27 -17.77
C GLU A 39 6.86 6.75 -17.45
N GLY A 40 7.55 7.08 -16.34
CA GLY A 40 7.72 8.46 -15.89
C GLY A 40 6.44 9.14 -15.37
N LYS A 41 5.40 8.34 -15.07
CA LYS A 41 4.06 8.79 -14.65
C LYS A 41 3.81 8.62 -13.14
N LEU A 42 4.88 8.55 -12.35
CA LEU A 42 4.79 8.37 -10.90
C LEU A 42 3.88 9.40 -10.20
N PRO A 43 3.92 10.71 -10.52
CA PRO A 43 3.04 11.70 -9.86
C PRO A 43 1.56 11.41 -10.09
N GLN A 44 1.19 11.03 -11.32
CA GLN A 44 -0.20 10.72 -11.68
C GLN A 44 -0.70 9.46 -10.96
N PHE A 45 0.16 8.45 -10.82
CA PHE A 45 -0.15 7.24 -10.06
C PHE A 45 -0.37 7.54 -8.57
N VAL A 46 0.44 8.44 -8.00
CA VAL A 46 0.31 8.90 -6.62
C VAL A 46 -1.01 9.64 -6.43
N ASP A 47 -1.33 10.60 -7.29
CA ASP A 47 -2.60 11.35 -7.23
C ASP A 47 -3.81 10.42 -7.32
N GLU A 48 -3.82 9.47 -8.25
CA GLU A 48 -4.90 8.49 -8.39
C GLU A 48 -5.01 7.59 -7.14
N PHE A 49 -3.87 7.14 -6.60
CA PHE A 49 -3.82 6.32 -5.40
C PHE A 49 -4.42 7.04 -4.19
N TYR A 50 -4.00 8.29 -3.95
CA TYR A 50 -4.49 9.09 -2.83
C TYR A 50 -5.96 9.50 -3.02
N SER A 51 -6.38 9.80 -4.25
CA SER A 51 -7.79 10.04 -4.60
C SER A 51 -8.66 8.82 -4.27
N ARG A 52 -8.22 7.61 -4.62
CA ARG A 52 -8.94 6.37 -4.31
C ARG A 52 -8.97 6.05 -2.80
N THR A 53 -7.93 6.46 -2.08
CA THR A 53 -7.82 6.21 -0.63
C THR A 53 -8.51 7.29 0.21
N GLY A 54 -9.01 8.36 -0.42
CA GLY A 54 -9.64 9.49 0.27
C GLY A 54 -8.69 10.26 1.19
N LYS A 55 -7.38 10.12 0.99
CA LYS A 55 -6.34 10.77 1.81
C LYS A 55 -5.63 11.82 0.97
N PRO A 56 -5.29 12.99 1.52
CA PRO A 56 -4.50 13.97 0.80
C PRO A 56 -3.10 13.40 0.53
N VAL A 57 -2.53 13.74 -0.63
CA VAL A 57 -1.13 13.43 -0.95
C VAL A 57 -0.28 14.16 0.10
N PRO A 58 0.50 13.44 0.94
CA PRO A 58 1.38 14.09 1.89
C PRO A 58 2.40 14.92 1.12
N PRO A 59 2.80 16.10 1.63
CA PRO A 59 3.85 16.87 1.01
C PRO A 59 5.10 16.00 0.96
N LEU A 60 5.50 15.58 -0.25
CA LEU A 60 6.78 14.95 -0.48
C LEU A 60 7.81 15.98 -0.02
N ALA A 61 8.51 15.71 1.06
CA ALA A 61 9.62 16.54 1.52
C ALA A 61 10.74 16.47 0.49
N VAL A 62 10.56 17.19 -0.61
CA VAL A 62 11.64 17.67 -1.47
C VAL A 62 12.15 18.94 -0.81
N GLU A 63 12.60 18.83 0.44
CA GLU A 63 13.67 19.71 0.90
C GLU A 63 14.91 19.21 0.19
N CYS A 64 15.06 19.66 -1.05
CA CYS A 64 16.38 19.87 -1.61
C CYS A 64 17.15 20.59 -0.52
N HIS A 65 18.10 19.90 0.10
CA HIS A 65 19.23 20.59 0.70
C HIS A 65 19.93 21.29 -0.46
N ASN A 66 19.43 22.48 -0.79
CA ASN A 66 20.13 23.48 -1.55
C ASN A 66 21.33 23.85 -0.69
N ASN A 67 22.42 23.09 -0.83
CA ASN A 67 23.70 23.57 -0.35
C ASN A 67 24.23 24.58 -1.38
N GLU A 68 23.53 25.70 -1.49
CA GLU A 68 24.12 26.93 -2.00
C GLU A 68 24.93 27.55 -0.86
N GLY A 69 26.25 27.42 -0.93
CA GLY A 69 27.19 28.34 -0.30
C GLY A 69 27.76 27.95 1.07
N ILE A 70 28.88 27.19 1.06
CA ILE A 70 30.19 27.67 1.56
C ILE A 70 31.26 27.20 0.57
#